data_AF-M7T801-F1
#
_entry.id   AF-M7T801-F1
#
_cell.length_a   1.000
_cell.length_b   1.000
_cell.length_c   1.000
_cell.angle_alpha   90.00
_cell.angle_beta   90.00
_cell.angle_gamma   90.00
#
_symmetry.space_group_name_H-M   'P 1'
#
loop_
_entity.id
_entity.type
_entity.pdbx_description
1 polymer ?
#
loop_
_entity_poly.entity_id
_entity_poly.type
_entity_poly.pdbx_seq_one_letter_code
_entity_poly.pdbx_strand_id
1 'polypeptide(L)'
;MGRIAAAGPLTNILIAALTFPLYMVFSESFIGTIFGFMCFVNVFLGVFNLIPFGPLDGKKILRWNAIAWAFLLIIGAIIFSLIWPRMPAIIT
;
A
#
# COMPACT_ATOMS: atom_id res chain seq x y z
N MET A 1 20.07 2.69 -8.83
CA MET A 1 18.74 3.35 -8.76
C MET A 1 17.64 2.55 -8.06
N GLY A 2 17.75 1.22 -7.85
CA GLY A 2 16.69 0.44 -7.18
C GLY A 2 16.36 0.87 -5.74
N ARG A 3 17.35 1.31 -4.94
CA ARG A 3 17.12 1.88 -3.59
C ARG A 3 16.23 3.13 -3.60
N ILE A 4 16.46 4.02 -4.57
CA ILE A 4 15.69 5.27 -4.72
C ILE A 4 14.26 4.93 -5.18
N ALA A 5 14.15 4.01 -6.15
CA ALA A 5 12.86 3.52 -6.63
C ALA A 5 12.03 2.84 -5.52
N ALA A 6 12.68 2.20 -4.53
CA ALA A 6 12.01 1.58 -3.39
C ALA A 6 11.40 2.59 -2.41
N ALA A 7 11.88 3.84 -2.37
CA ALA A 7 11.40 4.83 -1.41
C ALA A 7 9.91 5.16 -1.61
N GLY A 8 9.45 5.26 -2.86
CA GLY A 8 8.03 5.52 -3.18
C GLY A 8 7.09 4.43 -2.64
N PRO A 9 7.22 3.17 -3.09
CA PRO A 9 6.42 2.07 -2.57
C PRO A 9 6.54 1.87 -1.05
N LEU A 10 7.72 2.08 -0.48
CA LEU A 10 7.93 1.98 0.97
C LEU A 10 7.11 3.01 1.73
N THR A 11 7.17 4.29 1.35
CA THR A 11 6.40 5.36 2.00
C THR A 11 4.89 5.09 1.90
N ASN A 12 4.42 4.66 0.73
CA ASN A 12 3.02 4.29 0.52
C ASN A 12 2.58 3.15 1.44
N ILE A 13 3.37 2.07 1.52
CA ILE A 13 3.07 0.94 2.40
C ILE A 13 3.11 1.35 3.88
N LEU A 14 4.05 2.22 4.29
CA LEU A 14 4.12 2.73 5.66
C LEU A 14 2.88 3.54 6.03
N ILE A 15 2.43 4.45 5.15
CA ILE A 15 1.20 5.22 5.40
C ILE A 15 0.01 4.27 5.51
N ALA A 16 -0.10 3.28 4.63
CA ALA A 16 -1.17 2.29 4.70
C ALA A 16 -1.13 1.47 5.99
N ALA A 17 0.06 1.05 6.43
CA ALA A 17 0.26 0.28 7.67
C ALA A 17 -0.10 1.08 8.92
N LEU A 18 0.13 2.40 8.93
CA LEU A 18 -0.23 3.28 10.04
C LEU A 18 -1.72 3.62 10.06
N THR A 19 -2.32 3.83 8.89
CA THR A 19 -3.74 4.23 8.78
C THR A 19 -4.71 3.07 8.90
N PHE A 20 -4.30 1.84 8.56
CA PHE A 20 -5.13 0.64 8.71
C PHE A 20 -5.61 0.36 10.14
N PRO A 21 -4.76 0.32 11.19
CA PRO A 21 -5.23 0.11 12.56
C PRO A 21 -6.09 1.27 13.06
N LEU A 22 -5.80 2.51 12.64
CA LEU A 22 -6.63 3.67 12.97
C LEU A 22 -8.04 3.52 12.36
N TYR A 23 -8.12 3.08 11.11
CA TYR A 23 -9.40 2.75 10.49
C TYR A 23 -10.17 1.68 11.30
N MET A 24 -9.52 0.65 11.82
CA MET A 24 -10.19 -0.37 12.64
C MET A 24 -10.75 0.20 13.95
N VAL A 25 -10.00 1.07 14.61
CA VAL A 25 -10.43 1.71 15.88
C VAL A 25 -11.62 2.66 15.66
N PHE A 26 -11.64 3.37 14.53
CA PHE A 26 -12.62 4.42 14.25
C PHE A 26 -13.67 4.04 13.19
N SER A 27 -13.83 2.74 12.91
CA SER A 27 -14.57 2.24 11.73
C SER A 27 -16.01 2.73 11.58
N GLU A 28 -16.72 3.03 12.67
CA GLU A 28 -18.11 3.54 12.64
C GLU A 28 -18.23 5.07 12.58
N SER A 29 -17.11 5.78 12.45
CA SER A 29 -17.08 7.24 12.47
C SER A 29 -16.61 7.83 11.15
N PHE A 30 -16.94 9.11 10.93
CA PHE A 30 -16.44 9.86 9.77
C PHE A 30 -14.90 9.88 9.70
N ILE A 31 -14.21 9.94 10.85
CA ILE A 31 -12.75 9.92 10.87
C ILE A 31 -12.18 8.55 10.46
N GLY A 32 -12.89 7.47 10.77
CA GLY A 32 -12.59 6.14 10.25
C GLY A 32 -12.65 6.10 8.73
N THR A 33 -13.66 6.70 8.13
CA THR A 33 -13.79 6.79 6.66
C THR A 33 -12.56 7.45 6.02
N ILE A 34 -12.05 8.53 6.62
CA ILE A 34 -10.82 9.20 6.16
C ILE A 34 -9.62 8.26 6.25
N PHE A 35 -9.42 7.58 7.38
CA PHE A 35 -8.31 6.64 7.55
C PHE A 35 -8.41 5.45 6.59
N GLY A 36 -9.62 4.93 6.36
CA GLY A 36 -9.88 3.85 5.42
C GLY A 36 -9.52 4.24 3.99
N PHE A 37 -9.93 5.45 3.57
CA PHE A 37 -9.59 5.99 2.27
C PHE A 37 -8.09 6.24 2.11
N MET A 38 -7.43 6.83 3.12
CA MET A 38 -5.98 7.02 3.13
C MET A 38 -5.23 5.70 3.03
N CYS A 39 -5.67 4.69 3.78
CA CYS A 39 -5.10 3.34 3.74
C CYS A 39 -5.21 2.75 2.33
N PHE A 40 -6.41 2.75 1.76
CA PHE A 40 -6.69 2.19 0.45
C PHE A 40 -5.86 2.84 -0.66
N VAL A 41 -5.88 4.18 -0.76
CA VAL A 41 -5.16 4.90 -1.81
C VAL A 41 -3.66 4.62 -1.74
N ASN A 42 -3.08 4.67 -0.52
CA ASN A 42 -1.65 4.46 -0.35
C ASN A 42 -1.25 3.01 -0.64
N VAL A 43 -1.99 2.02 -0.14
CA VAL A 43 -1.63 0.62 -0.43
C VAL A 43 -1.81 0.29 -1.91
N PHE A 44 -2.85 0.82 -2.56
CA PHE A 44 -3.07 0.65 -4.00
C PHE A 44 -1.90 1.23 -4.80
N LEU A 45 -1.51 2.48 -4.54
CA LEU A 45 -0.37 3.12 -5.21
C LEU A 45 0.95 2.37 -4.92
N GLY A 46 1.15 1.90 -3.69
CA GLY A 46 2.32 1.12 -3.28
C GLY A 46 2.43 -0.19 -4.06
N VAL A 47 1.35 -0.98 -4.09
CA VAL A 47 1.30 -2.25 -4.84
C VAL A 47 1.40 -2.03 -6.35
N PHE A 48 0.72 -1.01 -6.89
CA PHE A 48 0.79 -0.67 -8.31
C PHE A 48 2.22 -0.33 -8.74
N ASN A 49 2.93 0.48 -7.95
CA ASN A 49 4.32 0.82 -8.25
C ASN A 49 5.28 -0.37 -8.12
N LEU A 50 4.90 -1.47 -7.46
CA LEU A 50 5.69 -2.70 -7.36
C LEU A 50 5.49 -3.65 -8.54
N ILE A 51 4.51 -3.42 -9.42
CA ILE A 51 4.34 -4.25 -10.62
C ILE A 51 5.63 -4.16 -11.48
N PRO A 52 6.28 -5.28 -11.83
CA PRO A 52 7.58 -5.27 -12.51
C PRO A 52 7.45 -5.02 -14.03
N PHE A 53 6.70 -3.99 -14.42
CA PHE A 53 6.37 -3.68 -15.82
C PHE A 53 6.56 -2.21 -16.17
N GLY A 54 6.97 -1.93 -17.41
CA GLY A 54 7.02 -0.57 -17.95
C GLY A 54 7.91 0.40 -17.15
N PRO A 55 7.46 1.65 -16.91
CA PRO A 55 8.22 2.67 -16.18
C PRO A 55 8.16 2.52 -14.65
N LEU A 56 7.39 1.55 -14.15
CA LEU A 56 7.13 1.37 -12.72
C LEU A 56 8.39 0.99 -11.95
N ASP A 57 8.40 1.36 -10.68
CA ASP A 57 9.57 1.19 -9.81
C ASP A 57 9.85 -0.28 -9.48
N GLY A 58 8.83 -1.14 -9.51
CA GLY A 58 8.94 -2.58 -9.29
C GLY A 58 9.99 -3.25 -10.17
N LYS A 59 10.11 -2.82 -11.44
CA LYS A 59 11.14 -3.34 -12.36
C LYS A 59 12.55 -2.97 -11.90
N LYS A 60 12.75 -1.76 -11.39
CA LYS A 60 14.06 -1.26 -10.90
C LYS A 60 14.42 -1.91 -9.57
N ILE A 61 13.43 -2.10 -8.69
CA ILE A 61 13.61 -2.73 -7.37
C ILE A 61 13.92 -4.22 -7.54
N LEU A 62 13.15 -4.95 -8.37
CA LEU A 62 13.37 -6.37 -8.65
C LEU A 62 14.76 -6.64 -9.23
N ARG A 63 15.23 -5.79 -10.16
CA ARG A 63 16.60 -5.86 -10.71
C ARG A 63 17.70 -5.55 -9.69
N TRP A 64 17.39 -4.79 -8.64
CA TRP A 64 18.34 -4.42 -7.61
C TRP A 64 18.39 -5.44 -6.47
N ASN A 65 17.23 -5.86 -5.98
CA ASN A 65 17.09 -6.84 -4.92
C ASN A 65 15.68 -7.48 -4.98
N ALA A 66 15.62 -8.73 -5.43
CA ALA A 66 14.38 -9.49 -5.55
C ALA A 66 13.71 -9.77 -4.20
N ILE A 67 14.49 -9.94 -3.13
CA ILE A 67 13.98 -10.16 -1.78
C ILE A 67 13.29 -8.89 -1.28
N ALA A 68 13.91 -7.72 -1.46
CA ALA A 68 13.31 -6.44 -1.07
C ALA A 68 12.01 -6.17 -1.85
N TRP A 69 12.00 -6.46 -3.15
CA TRP A 69 10.79 -6.38 -3.97
C TRP A 69 9.68 -7.30 -3.45
N ALA A 70 10.00 -8.58 -3.23
CA ALA A 70 9.01 -9.57 -2.76
C ALA A 70 8.46 -9.20 -1.38
N PHE A 71 9.32 -8.73 -0.47
CA PHE A 71 8.93 -8.30 0.87
C PHE A 71 7.94 -7.13 0.82
N LEU A 72 8.24 -6.09 0.04
CA LEU A 72 7.34 -4.94 -0.14
C LEU A 72 6.02 -5.38 -0.79
N LEU A 73 6.08 -6.25 -1.81
CA LEU A 73 4.88 -6.72 -2.49
C LEU A 73 3.98 -7.55 -1.57
N ILE A 74 4.55 -8.45 -0.77
CA ILE A 74 3.81 -9.28 0.18
C ILE A 74 3.12 -8.40 1.22
N ILE A 75 3.83 -7.45 1.83
CA ILE A 75 3.23 -6.55 2.83
C ILE A 75 2.11 -5.71 2.20
N GLY A 76 2.37 -5.10 1.04
CA GLY A 76 1.37 -4.33 0.31
C GLY A 76 0.15 -5.16 -0.06
N ALA A 77 0.35 -6.39 -0.56
CA ALA A 77 -0.74 -7.29 -0.92
C ALA A 77 -1.56 -7.74 0.29
N ILE A 78 -0.93 -7.99 1.44
CA ILE A 78 -1.63 -8.31 2.69
C ILE A 78 -2.53 -7.14 3.08
N ILE A 79 -1.99 -5.93 3.19
CA ILE A 79 -2.79 -4.75 3.58
C ILE A 79 -3.91 -4.50 2.56
N PHE A 80 -3.62 -4.62 1.25
CA PHE A 80 -4.60 -4.46 0.18
C PHE A 80 -5.75 -5.47 0.32
N SER A 81 -5.42 -6.75 0.57
CA SER A 81 -6.42 -7.81 0.77
C SER A 81 -7.29 -7.61 2.00
N LEU A 82 -6.76 -6.95 3.03
CA LEU A 82 -7.51 -6.61 4.24
C LEU A 82 -8.42 -5.40 4.05
N ILE A 83 -7.97 -4.36 3.35
CA ILE A 83 -8.79 -3.15 3.16
C ILE A 83 -9.83 -3.30 2.03
N TRP A 84 -9.53 -4.07 0.98
CA TRP A 84 -10.39 -4.20 -0.21
C TRP A 84 -11.85 -4.60 0.08
N PRO A 85 -12.13 -5.64 0.91
CA PRO A 85 -13.51 -6.02 1.21
C PRO A 85 -14.29 -4.95 1.99
N ARG A 86 -13.58 -4.01 2.60
CA ARG A 86 -14.14 -2.95 3.44
C ARG A 86 -14.38 -1.65 2.68
N MET A 87 -13.94 -1.57 1.43
CA MET A 87 -14.19 -0.47 0.50
C MET A 87 -15.64 0.00 0.45
N PRO A 88 -16.67 -0.88 0.40
CA PRO A 88 -18.06 -0.42 0.32
C PRO A 88 -18.44 0.48 1.51
N ALA A 89 -18.02 0.11 2.72
CA ALA A 89 -18.30 0.88 3.94
C ALA A 89 -17.50 2.19 4.05
N ILE A 90 -16.49 2.40 3.20
CA ILE A 90 -15.66 3.62 3.17
C ILE A 90 -16.24 4.64 2.16
N ILE A 91 -17.09 4.20 1.23
CA ILE A 91 -17.54 5.02 0.09
C ILE A 91 -19.04 5.37 0.18
N THR A 92 -19.78 4.73 1.10
CA THR A 92 -21.19 5.00 1.41
C THR A 92 -21.34 5.86 2.66
#